data_AF-B0L4G7-F1
#
_entry.id   AF-B0L4G7-F1
#
_cell.length_a   1.000
_cell.length_b   1.000
_cell.length_c   1.000
_cell.angle_alpha   90.00
_cell.angle_beta   90.00
_cell.angle_gamma   90.00
#
_symmetry.space_group_name_H-M   'P 1'
#
loop_
_entity.id
_entity.type
_entity.pdbx_description
1 polymer ?
#
loop_
_entity_poly.entity_id
_entity_poly.type
_entity_poly.pdbx_seq_one_letter_code
_entity_poly.pdbx_strand_id
1 'polypeptide(L)' 'MKNSIPQMSPMMWFSLFIMFSMTMMLFNQLNFFSYKPNKIMSSNNKIKKKNINWMW' A
#
# COMPACT_ATOMS: atom_id res chain seq x y z
N MET A 1 37.34 -28.23 23.38
CA MET A 1 36.57 -27.17 22.70
C MET A 1 35.64 -27.84 21.69
N LYS A 2 34.43 -28.18 22.11
CA LYS A 2 33.42 -28.75 21.21
C LYS A 2 32.41 -27.64 21.02
N ASN A 3 32.62 -26.84 19.97
CA ASN A 3 31.68 -25.80 19.58
C ASN A 3 30.40 -26.53 19.22
N SER A 4 29.42 -26.51 20.12
CA SER A 4 28.06 -26.96 19.85
C SER A 4 27.57 -26.12 18.68
N ILE A 5 27.51 -26.74 17.51
CA ILE A 5 26.85 -26.16 16.35
C ILE A 5 25.45 -25.74 16.82
N PRO A 6 25.01 -24.48 16.64
CA PRO A 6 23.64 -24.12 16.97
C PRO A 6 22.78 -24.73 15.86
N GLN A 7 22.29 -25.94 16.07
CA GLN A 7 21.28 -26.49 15.18
C GLN A 7 20.06 -25.58 15.28
N MET A 8 19.71 -24.95 14.16
CA MET A 8 18.47 -24.19 14.04
C MET A 8 17.34 -25.21 14.22
N SER A 9 16.60 -25.09 15.32
CA SER A 9 15.57 -26.07 15.64
C SER A 9 14.52 -26.04 14.53
N PRO A 10 13.98 -27.21 14.10
CA PRO A 10 13.01 -27.30 13.01
C PRO A 10 11.78 -26.38 13.19
N MET A 11 11.44 -26.07 14.44
CA MET A 11 10.35 -25.17 14.81
C MET A 11 10.59 -23.71 14.41
N MET A 12 11.84 -23.24 14.34
CA MET A 12 12.14 -21.86 13.97
C MET A 12 11.66 -21.55 12.55
N TRP A 13 11.80 -22.50 11.62
CA TRP A 13 11.42 -22.29 10.23
C TRP A 13 9.91 -22.05 10.06
N PHE A 14 9.09 -22.80 10.79
CA PHE A 14 7.64 -22.59 10.78
C PHE A 14 7.24 -21.23 11.36
N SER A 15 7.90 -20.81 12.45
CA SER A 15 7.68 -19.50 13.05
C SER A 15 8.09 -18.35 12.11
N LEU A 16 9.25 -18.48 11.45
CA LEU A 16 9.73 -17.56 10.42
C LEU A 16 8.74 -17.48 9.24
N PHE A 17 8.19 -18.61 8.80
CA PHE A 17 7.20 -18.64 7.73
C PHE A 17 5.91 -17.89 8.12
N ILE A 18 5.39 -18.09 9.34
CA ILE A 18 4.21 -17.38 9.83
C ILE A 18 4.47 -15.88 9.92
N MET A 19 5.59 -15.47 10.51
CA MET A 19 5.94 -14.05 10.63
C MET A 19 6.08 -13.40 9.25
N PHE A 20 6.78 -14.06 8.32
CA PHE A 20 6.92 -13.57 6.96
C PHE A 20 5.56 -13.43 6.26
N SER A 21 4.69 -14.44 6.35
CA SER A 21 3.35 -14.41 5.75
C SER A 21 2.50 -13.26 6.31
N MET A 22 2.47 -13.07 7.64
CA MET A 22 1.75 -11.96 8.27
C MET A 22 2.28 -10.59 7.81
N THR A 23 3.60 -10.41 7.75
CA THR A 23 4.19 -9.16 7.26
C THR A 23 3.85 -8.88 5.80
N MET A 24 3.82 -9.91 4.95
CA MET A 24 3.45 -9.78 3.54
C MET A 24 1.98 -9.40 3.36
N MET A 25 1.08 -9.98 4.16
CA MET A 25 -0.35 -9.62 4.16
C MET A 25 -0.57 -8.17 4.58
N LEU A 26 0.07 -7.73 5.66
CA LEU A 26 -0.01 -6.34 6.13
C LEU A 26 0.56 -5.36 5.10
N PHE A 27 1.68 -5.70 4.46
CA PHE A 27 2.27 -4.89 3.41
C PHE A 27 1.32 -4.75 2.21
N ASN A 28 0.64 -5.82 1.80
CA ASN A 28 -0.36 -5.75 0.72
C ASN A 28 -1.56 -4.85 1.10
N GLN A 29 -2.05 -4.94 2.34
CA GLN A 29 -3.11 -4.07 2.83
C GLN A 29 -2.68 -2.61 2.82
N LEU A 30 -1.47 -2.31 3.32
CA LEU A 30 -0.92 -0.96 3.31
C LEU A 30 -0.77 -0.41 1.90
N ASN A 31 -0.29 -1.21 0.94
CA ASN A 31 -0.21 -0.79 -0.46
C ASN A 31 -1.59 -0.54 -1.07
N PHE A 32 -2.58 -1.40 -0.75
CA PHE A 32 -3.95 -1.22 -1.23
C PHE A 32 -4.59 0.06 -0.69
N PHE A 33 -4.43 0.38 0.60
CA PHE A 33 -4.97 1.61 1.20
C PHE A 33 -4.13 2.86 0.91
N SER A 34 -2.82 2.71 0.68
CA SER A 34 -1.95 3.79 0.23
C SER A 34 -2.22 4.16 -1.23
N TYR A 35 -2.80 3.24 -2.01
CA TYR A 35 -3.39 3.58 -3.30
C TYR A 35 -4.64 4.41 -3.05
N LYS A 36 -4.45 5.72 -2.82
CA LYS A 36 -5.55 6.67 -2.86
C LYS A 36 -6.13 6.55 -4.28
N PRO A 37 -7.42 6.19 -4.46
CA PRO A 37 -8.07 6.59 -5.68
C PRO A 37 -7.89 8.11 -5.68
N ASN A 38 -7.09 8.64 -6.60
CA ASN A 38 -7.05 10.07 -6.85
C ASN A 38 -8.51 10.43 -7.07
N LYS A 39 -9.09 10.98 -6.02
CA LYS A 39 -10.47 11.41 -5.99
C LYS A 39 -10.57 12.25 -7.24
N ILE A 40 -11.44 11.85 -8.15
CA ILE A 40 -11.80 12.63 -9.33
C ILE A 40 -12.47 13.89 -8.75
N MET A 41 -11.62 14.77 -8.27
CA MET A 41 -11.81 16.04 -7.62
C MET A 41 -10.72 16.98 -8.17
N SER A 42 -10.19 16.68 -9.36
CA SER A 42 -9.61 17.70 -10.21
C SER A 42 -10.76 18.47 -10.85
N SER A 43 -11.21 19.48 -10.09
CA SER A 43 -12.09 20.56 -10.51
C SER A 43 -13.58 20.13 -10.66
N ASN A 44 -14.50 20.44 -9.75
CA ASN A 44 -14.96 21.80 -9.43
C ASN A 44 -14.20 22.91 -10.19
N ASN A 45 -14.13 22.81 -11.52
CA ASN A 45 -14.02 23.98 -12.36
C ASN A 45 -15.39 24.66 -12.24
N LYS A 46 -15.54 25.37 -11.12
CA LYS A 46 -16.54 26.41 -10.92
C LYS A 46 -16.44 27.28 -12.16
N ILE A 47 -17.40 27.07 -13.05
CA ILE A 47 -18.16 28.11 -13.74
C ILE A 47 -17.29 29.36 -13.98
N LYS A 48 -16.64 29.38 -15.13
CA LYS A 48 -16.67 30.60 -15.91
C LYS A 48 -17.45 30.27 -17.17
N LYS A 49 -18.80 30.25 -17.07
CA LYS A 49 -19.60 30.64 -18.22
C LYS A 49 -19.12 32.04 -18.57
N LYS A 50 -18.22 32.14 -19.55
CA LYS A 50 -18.00 33.41 -20.21
C LYS A 50 -19.35 33.74 -20.82
N ASN A 51 -20.03 34.76 -20.29
CA ASN A 51 -21.14 35.39 -21.00
C ASN A 51 -20.52 35.91 -22.31
N ILE A 52 -20.62 35.10 -23.34
CA ILE A 52 -20.44 35.56 -24.70
C ILE A 52 -21.71 36.35 -24.99
N ASN A 53 -21.64 37.65 -24.79
CA ASN A 53 -22.47 38.56 -25.54
C ASN A 53 -21.95 38.52 -26.97
N TRP A 54 -22.49 37.60 -27.77
CA TRP A 54 -22.51 37.77 -29.22
C TRP A 54 -23.36 38.99 -29.49
N MET A 55 -22.74 40.16 -29.56
CA MET A 55 -23.26 41.25 -30.40
C MET A 55 -22.55 41.13 -31.74
N TRP A 56 -23.08 40.24 -32.57
CA TRP A 56 -23.35 40.43 -34.00
C TRP A 56 -24.00 39.17 -34.58
#